data_AF-A0A931IIT8-F1
#
_entry.id   AF-A0A931IIT8-F1
#
_cell.length_a   1.000
_cell.length_b   1.000
_cell.length_c   1.000
_cell.angle_alpha   90.00
_cell.angle_beta   90.00
_cell.angle_gamma   90.00
#
_symmetry.space_group_name_H-M   'P 1'
#
loop_
_entity.id
_entity.type
_entity.pdbx_description
1 polymer ?
#
loop_
_entity_poly.entity_id
_entity_poly.type
_entity_poly.pdbx_seq_one_letter_code
_entity_poly.pdbx_strand_id
1 'polypeptide(L)'
;MRTAVVRIDVDPARGLSAARLADGLAALREAAATEAAEVHDAGLAERVAQAGAAAGKREIQLLVGTDDPETALRVLTELCALAFGTEPAAGAVTFISRGTDDDAHGVLAGFGLAGDITRSVDADGFDVVVVTVREADLERVPESRIHTALEASLNCEVQILTR
;
A
#
# COMPACT_ATOMS: atom_id res chain seq x y z
N MET A 1 8.78 2.32 -7.09
CA MET A 1 7.36 1.92 -6.96
C MET A 1 7.00 1.77 -5.50
N ARG A 2 5.99 2.49 -5.00
CA ARG A 2 5.53 2.35 -3.61
C ARG A 2 4.81 1.00 -3.44
N THR A 3 4.83 0.46 -2.22
CA THR A 3 3.97 -0.70 -1.91
C THR A 3 2.60 -0.22 -1.47
N ALA A 4 1.61 -0.48 -2.32
CA ALA A 4 0.21 -0.34 -1.99
C ALA A 4 -0.24 -1.52 -1.12
N VAL A 5 -1.10 -1.23 -0.14
CA VAL A 5 -1.89 -2.19 0.64
C VAL A 5 -3.32 -2.06 0.16
N VAL A 6 -3.75 -3.06 -0.59
CA VAL A 6 -5.10 -3.18 -1.14
C VAL A 6 -5.94 -4.03 -0.19
N ARG A 7 -6.98 -3.44 0.41
CA ARG A 7 -7.93 -4.17 1.27
C ARG A 7 -9.13 -4.61 0.46
N ILE A 8 -9.51 -5.88 0.57
CA ILE A 8 -10.65 -6.44 -0.16
C ILE A 8 -11.47 -7.30 0.79
N ASP A 9 -12.77 -7.03 0.89
CA ASP A 9 -13.72 -7.98 1.50
C ASP A 9 -14.08 -9.03 0.45
N VAL A 10 -13.56 -10.25 0.63
CA VAL A 10 -13.64 -11.32 -0.38
C VAL A 10 -14.95 -12.08 -0.37
N ASP A 11 -15.77 -11.92 0.66
CA ASP A 11 -17.09 -12.55 0.72
C ASP A 11 -18.05 -11.68 1.52
N PRO A 12 -18.51 -10.53 0.95
CA PRO A 12 -19.40 -9.60 1.63
C PRO A 12 -20.73 -10.24 2.03
N ALA A 13 -21.22 -11.21 1.25
CA ALA A 13 -22.44 -11.96 1.51
C ALA A 13 -22.30 -12.98 2.65
N ARG A 14 -21.07 -13.26 3.10
CA ARG A 14 -20.74 -14.22 4.16
C ARG A 14 -21.19 -15.66 3.83
N GLY A 15 -21.22 -16.01 2.56
CA GLY A 15 -21.74 -17.30 2.08
C GLY A 15 -20.73 -18.45 2.12
N LEU A 16 -19.43 -18.15 2.19
CA LEU A 16 -18.40 -19.20 2.12
C LEU A 16 -18.21 -19.90 3.48
N SER A 17 -17.94 -21.20 3.43
CA SER A 17 -17.47 -21.95 4.60
C SER A 17 -15.98 -21.70 4.83
N ALA A 18 -15.47 -22.07 6.01
CA ALA A 18 -14.04 -22.00 6.30
C ALA A 18 -13.20 -22.81 5.31
N ALA A 19 -13.67 -24.00 4.89
CA ALA A 19 -12.98 -24.82 3.90
C ALA A 19 -12.90 -24.13 2.54
N ARG A 20 -14.01 -23.54 2.07
CA ARG A 20 -14.04 -22.80 0.79
C ARG A 20 -13.17 -21.54 0.83
N LEU A 21 -13.08 -20.87 1.98
CA LEU A 21 -12.15 -19.76 2.18
C LEU A 21 -10.70 -20.21 2.11
N ALA A 22 -10.36 -21.35 2.73
CA ALA A 22 -9.00 -21.90 2.67
C ALA A 22 -8.61 -22.27 1.24
N ASP A 23 -9.50 -22.93 0.49
CA ASP A 23 -9.29 -23.26 -0.93
C ASP A 23 -9.07 -21.99 -1.77
N GLY A 24 -9.95 -20.98 -1.60
CA GLY A 24 -9.84 -19.71 -2.32
C GLY A 24 -8.57 -18.93 -1.95
N LEU A 25 -8.14 -18.96 -0.69
CA LEU A 25 -6.88 -18.35 -0.26
C LEU A 25 -5.66 -19.03 -0.89
N ALA A 26 -5.67 -20.36 -1.03
CA ALA A 26 -4.61 -21.07 -1.71
C ALA A 26 -4.52 -20.67 -3.20
N ALA A 27 -5.66 -20.69 -3.90
CA ALA A 27 -5.74 -20.27 -5.30
C ALA A 27 -5.34 -18.80 -5.50
N LEU A 28 -5.78 -17.91 -4.61
CA LEU A 28 -5.41 -16.50 -4.66
C LEU A 28 -3.91 -16.30 -4.47
N ARG A 29 -3.25 -17.03 -3.55
CA ARG A 29 -1.80 -16.88 -3.34
C ARG A 29 -1.01 -17.27 -4.59
N GLU A 30 -1.43 -18.31 -5.31
CA GLU A 30 -0.81 -18.71 -6.58
C GLU A 30 -0.99 -17.62 -7.65
N ALA A 31 -2.21 -17.09 -7.80
CA ALA A 31 -2.50 -16.04 -8.78
C ALA A 31 -1.84 -14.69 -8.42
N ALA A 32 -1.83 -14.30 -7.14
CA ALA A 32 -1.22 -13.06 -6.69
C ALA A 32 0.30 -13.05 -6.89
N ALA A 33 0.95 -14.22 -6.83
CA ALA A 33 2.37 -14.33 -7.11
C ALA A 33 2.74 -13.92 -8.55
N THR A 34 1.84 -14.08 -9.53
CA THR A 34 2.10 -13.61 -10.91
C THR A 34 2.07 -12.10 -11.03
N GLU A 35 1.34 -11.42 -10.14
CA GLU A 35 1.28 -9.97 -10.02
C GLU A 35 2.32 -9.41 -9.04
N ALA A 36 3.27 -10.24 -8.57
CA ALA A 36 4.21 -9.90 -7.50
C ALA A 36 3.53 -9.31 -6.25
N ALA A 37 2.30 -9.79 -5.95
CA ALA A 37 1.50 -9.36 -4.82
C ALA A 37 1.56 -10.37 -3.68
N GLU A 38 1.80 -9.88 -2.46
CA GLU A 38 1.82 -10.68 -1.23
C GLU A 38 0.43 -10.65 -0.57
N VAL A 39 -0.07 -11.83 -0.15
CA VAL A 39 -1.40 -11.95 0.48
C VAL A 39 -1.27 -12.08 2.00
N HIS A 40 -1.99 -11.25 2.74
CA HIS A 40 -2.19 -11.34 4.18
C HIS A 40 -3.67 -11.44 4.53
N ASP A 41 -4.10 -12.61 5.02
CA ASP A 41 -5.51 -12.89 5.33
C ASP A 41 -5.85 -12.82 6.83
N ALA A 42 -4.85 -12.62 7.70
CA ALA A 42 -5.03 -12.54 9.15
C ALA A 42 -5.81 -13.73 9.74
N GLY A 43 -5.57 -14.94 9.23
CA GLY A 43 -6.21 -16.18 9.70
C GLY A 43 -7.70 -16.23 9.37
N LEU A 44 -8.08 -15.77 8.17
CA LEU A 44 -9.49 -15.57 7.81
C LEU A 44 -10.29 -16.88 7.90
N ALA A 45 -9.77 -17.97 7.34
CA ALA A 45 -10.45 -19.26 7.33
C ALA A 45 -10.62 -19.81 8.75
N GLU A 46 -9.60 -19.69 9.59
CA GLU A 46 -9.60 -20.13 10.98
C GLU A 46 -10.58 -19.32 11.82
N ARG A 47 -10.61 -18.00 11.65
CA ARG A 47 -11.57 -17.11 12.31
C ARG A 47 -13.01 -17.47 11.93
N VAL A 48 -13.26 -17.77 10.66
CA VAL A 48 -14.58 -18.22 10.20
C VAL A 48 -14.92 -19.62 10.72
N ALA A 49 -13.95 -20.53 10.82
CA ALA A 49 -14.19 -21.85 11.41
C ALA A 49 -14.61 -21.78 12.88
N GLN A 50 -14.02 -20.84 13.64
CA GLN A 50 -14.29 -20.67 15.07
C GLN A 50 -15.59 -19.90 15.34
N ALA A 51 -15.84 -18.80 14.62
CA ALA A 51 -16.93 -17.87 14.92
C ALA A 51 -18.07 -17.88 13.90
N GLY A 52 -17.93 -18.57 12.76
CA GLY A 52 -18.96 -18.64 11.71
C GLY A 52 -19.38 -17.25 11.21
N ALA A 53 -20.68 -16.96 11.33
CA ALA A 53 -21.24 -15.65 10.96
C ALA A 53 -20.78 -14.50 11.87
N ALA A 54 -20.28 -14.78 13.07
CA ALA A 54 -19.78 -13.78 14.01
C ALA A 54 -18.31 -13.38 13.76
N ALA A 55 -17.62 -13.96 12.77
CA ALA A 55 -16.21 -13.73 12.49
C ALA A 55 -15.83 -12.29 12.04
N GLY A 56 -16.81 -11.39 11.94
CA GLY A 56 -16.62 -10.01 11.52
C GLY A 56 -16.41 -9.87 10.02
N LYS A 57 -15.55 -8.91 9.62
CA LYS A 57 -15.21 -8.68 8.21
C LYS A 57 -14.42 -9.86 7.62
N ARG A 58 -14.76 -10.27 6.39
CA ARG A 58 -13.98 -11.23 5.59
C ARG A 58 -13.01 -10.50 4.68
N GLU A 59 -12.19 -9.66 5.30
CA GLU A 59 -11.24 -8.79 4.62
C GLU A 59 -9.85 -9.41 4.59
N ILE A 60 -9.17 -9.29 3.46
CA ILE A 60 -7.74 -9.59 3.29
C ILE A 60 -6.98 -8.35 2.84
N GLN A 61 -5.66 -8.39 2.96
CA GLN A 61 -4.74 -7.37 2.46
C GLN A 61 -3.86 -7.97 1.39
N LEU A 62 -3.72 -7.28 0.26
CA LEU A 62 -2.76 -7.59 -0.79
C LEU A 62 -1.73 -6.46 -0.87
N LEU A 63 -0.45 -6.81 -0.77
CA LEU A 63 0.66 -5.88 -0.83
C LEU A 63 1.31 -5.99 -2.20
N VAL A 64 1.35 -4.90 -2.95
CA VAL A 64 1.89 -4.89 -4.32
C VAL A 64 2.68 -3.61 -4.57
N GLY A 65 3.84 -3.73 -5.21
CA GLY A 65 4.55 -2.57 -5.75
C GLY A 65 3.80 -2.01 -6.95
N THR A 66 3.34 -0.76 -6.90
CA THR A 66 2.61 -0.16 -8.02
C THR A 66 2.79 1.36 -8.06
N ASP A 67 2.81 1.90 -9.29
CA ASP A 67 2.66 3.34 -9.55
C ASP A 67 1.22 3.70 -9.98
N ASP A 68 0.40 2.69 -10.28
CA ASP A 68 -1.02 2.81 -10.60
C ASP A 68 -1.86 1.99 -9.59
N PRO A 69 -2.23 2.59 -8.45
CA PRO A 69 -3.00 1.91 -7.42
C PRO A 69 -4.43 1.57 -7.87
N GLU A 70 -5.01 2.32 -8.82
CA GLU A 70 -6.37 2.06 -9.30
C GLU A 70 -6.40 0.81 -10.19
N THR A 71 -5.45 0.67 -11.11
CA THR A 71 -5.31 -0.55 -11.90
C THR A 71 -4.98 -1.74 -11.00
N ALA A 72 -4.08 -1.59 -10.03
CA ALA A 72 -3.77 -2.65 -9.08
C ALA A 72 -5.02 -3.08 -8.28
N LEU A 73 -5.81 -2.14 -7.77
CA LEU A 73 -7.06 -2.44 -7.07
C LEU A 73 -8.02 -3.27 -7.94
N ARG A 74 -8.21 -2.85 -9.19
CA ARG A 74 -9.09 -3.55 -10.14
C ARG A 74 -8.62 -4.98 -10.41
N VAL A 75 -7.35 -5.16 -10.78
CA VAL A 75 -6.77 -6.48 -11.08
C VAL A 75 -6.86 -7.41 -9.87
N LEU A 76 -6.47 -6.95 -8.68
CA LEU A 76 -6.50 -7.77 -7.47
C LEU A 76 -7.93 -8.12 -7.04
N THR A 77 -8.90 -7.24 -7.29
CA THR A 77 -10.33 -7.52 -7.06
C THR A 77 -10.84 -8.60 -8.02
N GLU A 78 -10.46 -8.55 -9.30
CA GLU A 78 -10.79 -9.58 -10.29
C GLU A 78 -10.18 -10.94 -9.91
N LEU A 79 -8.92 -10.97 -9.45
CA LEU A 79 -8.29 -12.20 -8.94
C LEU A 79 -9.02 -12.77 -7.72
N CYS A 80 -9.46 -11.92 -6.80
CA CYS A 80 -10.26 -12.34 -5.66
C CYS A 80 -11.61 -12.93 -6.12
N ALA A 81 -12.29 -12.31 -7.09
CA ALA A 81 -13.56 -12.81 -7.60
C ALA A 81 -13.41 -14.22 -8.19
N LEU A 82 -12.34 -14.45 -8.95
CA LEU A 82 -12.01 -15.74 -9.52
C LEU A 82 -11.66 -16.79 -8.46
N ALA A 83 -10.81 -16.43 -7.49
CA ALA A 83 -10.34 -17.35 -6.46
C ALA A 83 -11.46 -17.80 -5.49
N PHE A 84 -12.35 -16.88 -5.12
CA PHE A 84 -13.39 -17.15 -4.13
C PHE A 84 -14.76 -17.49 -4.75
N GLY A 85 -14.99 -17.15 -6.03
CA GLY A 85 -16.28 -17.34 -6.69
C GLY A 85 -17.39 -16.46 -6.08
N THR A 86 -17.02 -15.25 -5.66
CA THR A 86 -17.89 -14.26 -4.99
C THR A 86 -17.89 -12.94 -5.76
N GLU A 87 -18.60 -11.94 -5.23
CA GLU A 87 -18.47 -10.54 -5.64
C GLU A 87 -17.68 -9.79 -4.54
N PRO A 88 -16.35 -9.67 -4.65
CA PRO A 88 -15.55 -8.99 -3.65
C PRO A 88 -15.83 -7.48 -3.63
N ALA A 89 -15.78 -6.88 -2.45
CA ALA A 89 -15.90 -5.44 -2.28
C ALA A 89 -14.52 -4.82 -2.03
N ALA A 90 -14.10 -3.94 -2.94
CA ALA A 90 -12.90 -3.14 -2.81
C ALA A 90 -12.99 -2.19 -1.60
N GLY A 91 -11.96 -2.21 -0.75
CA GLY A 91 -11.77 -1.27 0.33
C GLY A 91 -10.82 -0.14 -0.05
N ALA A 92 -10.31 0.58 0.96
CA ALA A 92 -9.34 1.64 0.76
C ALA A 92 -7.97 1.08 0.35
N VAL A 93 -7.33 1.73 -0.62
CA VAL A 93 -5.91 1.53 -0.93
C VAL A 93 -5.09 2.47 -0.06
N THR A 94 -4.17 1.91 0.70
CA THR A 94 -3.19 2.68 1.50
C THR A 94 -1.77 2.34 1.04
N PHE A 95 -0.75 3.02 1.55
CA PHE A 95 0.65 2.72 1.23
C PHE A 95 1.44 2.42 2.50
N ILE A 96 2.44 1.54 2.39
CA ILE A 96 3.43 1.31 3.45
C ILE A 96 4.61 2.23 3.20
N SER A 97 4.90 3.09 4.17
CA SER A 97 6.15 3.84 4.22
C SER A 97 7.25 2.95 4.80
N ARG A 98 8.27 2.65 4.00
CA ARG A 98 9.49 1.93 4.39
C ARG A 98 10.72 2.83 4.48
N GLY A 99 10.54 4.13 4.29
CA GLY A 99 11.58 5.14 4.33
C GLY A 99 12.45 5.20 3.07
N THR A 100 11.96 4.68 1.95
CA THR A 100 12.72 4.59 0.68
C THR A 100 12.56 5.83 -0.19
N ASP A 101 13.34 5.93 -1.27
CA ASP A 101 13.19 7.03 -2.23
C ASP A 101 11.84 7.01 -2.94
N ASP A 102 11.27 5.83 -3.11
CA ASP A 102 9.91 5.66 -3.61
C ASP A 102 8.86 6.29 -2.68
N ASP A 103 9.09 6.28 -1.38
CA ASP A 103 8.23 6.98 -0.42
C ASP A 103 8.36 8.49 -0.55
N ALA A 104 9.58 9.00 -0.74
CA ALA A 104 9.81 10.42 -0.98
C ALA A 104 9.13 10.89 -2.28
N HIS A 105 9.33 10.17 -3.38
CA HIS A 105 8.65 10.44 -4.65
C HIS A 105 7.13 10.31 -4.51
N GLY A 106 6.65 9.36 -3.72
CA GLY A 106 5.25 9.20 -3.38
C GLY A 106 4.62 10.40 -2.70
N VAL A 107 5.32 10.96 -1.72
CA VAL A 107 4.90 12.19 -1.03
C VAL A 107 4.87 13.36 -2.01
N LEU A 108 5.93 13.56 -2.79
CA LEU A 108 6.01 14.64 -3.79
C LEU A 108 4.87 14.55 -4.81
N ALA A 109 4.62 13.36 -5.37
CA ALA A 109 3.53 13.13 -6.30
C ALA A 109 2.16 13.43 -5.68
N GLY A 110 1.97 13.13 -4.39
CA GLY A 110 0.74 13.48 -3.64
C GLY A 110 0.47 14.98 -3.55
N PHE A 111 1.52 15.81 -3.61
CA PHE A 111 1.41 17.28 -3.72
C PHE A 111 1.39 17.78 -5.18
N GLY A 112 1.47 16.88 -6.15
CA GLY A 112 1.61 17.21 -7.57
C GLY A 112 2.99 17.80 -7.92
N LEU A 113 4.03 17.38 -7.18
CA LEU A 113 5.40 17.86 -7.31
C LEU A 113 6.32 16.76 -7.86
N ALA A 114 7.45 17.19 -8.41
CA ALA A 114 8.57 16.34 -8.77
C ALA A 114 9.85 16.90 -8.14
N GLY A 115 10.80 16.04 -7.83
CA GLY A 115 12.05 16.44 -7.21
C GLY A 115 13.10 15.34 -7.28
N ASP A 116 14.35 15.74 -7.08
CA ASP A 116 15.50 14.85 -7.05
C ASP A 116 15.83 14.49 -5.59
N ILE A 117 16.06 13.20 -5.34
CA ILE A 117 16.34 12.67 -3.99
C ILE A 117 17.81 12.29 -3.89
N THR A 118 18.48 12.75 -2.84
CA THR A 118 19.86 12.35 -2.51
C THR A 118 19.94 11.94 -1.06
N ARG A 119 20.56 10.78 -0.79
CA ARG A 119 20.77 10.28 0.57
C ARG A 119 22.22 10.38 0.98
N SER A 120 22.42 10.74 2.23
CA SER A 120 23.71 10.70 2.91
C SER A 120 23.52 10.27 4.35
N VAL A 121 24.63 9.87 4.97
CA VAL A 121 24.70 9.70 6.42
C VAL A 121 25.45 10.91 6.99
N ASP A 122 24.94 11.50 8.06
CA ASP A 122 25.60 12.62 8.73
C ASP A 122 26.82 12.19 9.56
N ALA A 123 27.41 13.14 10.29
CA ALA A 123 28.59 12.90 11.12
C ALA A 123 28.31 11.98 12.32
N ASP A 124 27.06 11.91 12.78
CA ASP A 124 26.62 11.13 13.94
C ASP A 124 26.05 9.76 13.53
N GLY A 125 25.99 9.47 12.22
CA GLY A 125 25.54 8.19 11.68
C GLY A 125 24.05 8.14 11.34
N PHE A 126 23.35 9.27 11.32
CA PHE A 126 21.93 9.34 10.98
C PHE A 126 21.72 9.55 9.47
N ASP A 127 20.64 8.96 8.95
CA ASP A 127 20.22 9.17 7.57
C ASP A 127 19.69 10.60 7.40
N VAL A 128 20.21 11.28 6.38
CA VAL A 128 19.75 12.60 5.92
C VAL A 128 19.34 12.50 4.46
N VAL A 129 18.13 12.95 4.16
CA VAL A 129 17.59 12.95 2.80
C VAL A 129 17.44 14.39 2.32
N VAL A 130 18.17 14.72 1.26
CA VAL A 130 18.05 16.00 0.56
C VAL A 130 17.06 15.83 -0.59
N VAL A 131 16.04 16.69 -0.62
CA VAL A 131 15.01 16.73 -1.65
C VAL A 131 15.10 18.06 -2.39
N THR A 132 15.48 18.01 -3.67
CA THR A 132 15.59 19.20 -4.51
C THR A 132 14.34 19.36 -5.37
N VAL A 133 13.59 20.45 -5.17
CA VAL A 133 12.37 20.79 -5.91
C VAL A 133 12.54 22.10 -6.69
N ARG A 134 11.61 22.43 -7.59
CA ARG A 134 11.64 23.73 -8.28
C ARG A 134 11.13 24.84 -7.34
N GLU A 135 11.73 26.02 -7.39
CA GLU A 135 11.28 27.16 -6.58
C GLU A 135 9.79 27.50 -6.80
N ALA A 136 9.33 27.48 -8.06
CA ALA A 136 7.94 27.75 -8.42
C ALA A 136 6.92 26.75 -7.81
N ASP A 137 7.36 25.55 -7.42
CA ASP A 137 6.49 24.57 -6.77
C ASP A 137 6.20 24.95 -5.30
N LEU A 138 7.14 25.63 -4.64
CA LEU A 138 6.98 26.10 -3.26
C LEU A 138 6.06 27.33 -3.13
N GLU A 139 5.86 28.07 -4.22
CA GLU A 139 4.85 29.14 -4.27
C GLU A 139 3.41 28.59 -4.16
N ARG A 140 3.20 27.35 -4.62
CA ARG A 140 1.89 26.68 -4.63
C ARG A 140 1.66 25.84 -3.38
N VAL A 141 2.70 25.17 -2.89
CA VAL A 141 2.62 24.25 -1.76
C VAL A 141 3.64 24.70 -0.70
N PRO A 142 3.21 25.07 0.52
CA PRO A 142 4.14 25.50 1.55
C PRO A 142 5.19 24.44 1.86
N GLU A 143 6.46 24.83 1.89
CA GLU A 143 7.60 23.96 2.19
C GLU A 143 7.37 23.13 3.46
N SER A 144 6.85 23.76 4.53
CA SER A 144 6.59 23.09 5.81
C SER A 144 5.64 21.89 5.70
N ARG A 145 4.66 21.92 4.78
CA ARG A 145 3.76 20.78 4.56
C ARG A 145 4.48 19.62 3.86
N ILE A 146 5.34 19.94 2.90
CA ILE A 146 6.14 18.96 2.18
C ILE A 146 7.12 18.31 3.15
N HIS A 147 7.82 19.14 3.93
CA HIS A 147 8.80 18.72 4.93
C HIS A 147 8.19 17.79 5.97
N THR A 148 7.08 18.18 6.61
CA THR A 148 6.38 17.31 7.58
C THR A 148 5.95 15.97 6.97
N ALA A 149 5.44 15.97 5.74
CA ALA A 149 5.01 14.74 5.08
C ALA A 149 6.19 13.83 4.72
N LEU A 150 7.31 14.41 4.29
CA LEU A 150 8.54 13.66 3.99
C LEU A 150 9.14 13.07 5.27
N GLU A 151 9.30 13.85 6.34
CA GLU A 151 9.82 13.33 7.62
C GLU A 151 8.94 12.19 8.17
N ALA A 152 7.62 12.33 8.12
CA ALA A 152 6.70 11.29 8.57
C ALA A 152 6.80 10.01 7.71
N SER A 153 7.05 10.14 6.41
CA SER A 153 7.14 8.99 5.50
C SER A 153 8.54 8.37 5.44
N LEU A 154 9.58 9.16 5.73
CA LEU A 154 10.97 8.73 5.64
C LEU A 154 11.55 8.31 6.98
N ASN A 155 11.00 8.82 8.08
CA ASN A 155 11.45 8.58 9.44
C ASN A 155 12.95 8.91 9.62
N CYS A 156 13.41 9.96 8.96
CA CYS A 156 14.77 10.48 9.01
C CYS A 156 14.76 12.01 8.81
N GLU A 157 15.92 12.65 8.96
CA GLU A 157 16.05 14.08 8.71
C GLU A 157 15.87 14.38 7.22
N VAL A 158 15.09 15.43 6.92
CA VAL A 158 14.83 15.89 5.56
C VAL A 158 15.26 17.34 5.38
N GLN A 159 15.99 17.61 4.31
CA GLN A 159 16.36 18.96 3.88
C GLN A 159 15.77 19.24 2.51
N ILE A 160 15.03 20.34 2.37
CA ILE A 160 14.44 20.75 1.08
C ILE A 160 15.32 21.85 0.49
N LEU A 161 15.77 21.64 -0.74
CA LEU A 161 16.51 22.61 -1.53
C LEU A 161 15.71 22.99 -2.78
N THR A 162 15.95 24.19 -3.29
CA THR A 162 15.37 24.64 -4.55
C THR A 162 16.40 24.64 -5.68
N ARG A 163 15.91 24.45 -6.90
CA ARG A 163 16.66 24.64 -8.15
C ARG A 163 15.93 25.60 -9.10
#